data_AF-A0A2G7EL61-F1
#
_entry.id   AF-A0A2G7EL61-F1
#
_cell.length_a   1.000
_cell.length_b   1.000
_cell.length_c   1.000
_cell.angle_alpha   90.00
_cell.angle_beta   90.00
_cell.angle_gamma   90.00
#
_symmetry.space_group_name_H-M   'P 1'
#
loop_
_entity.id
_entity.type
_entity.pdbx_description
1 polymer ?
#
loop_
_entity_poly.entity_id
_entity_poly.type
_entity_poly.pdbx_seq_one_letter_code
_entity_poly.pdbx_strand_id
1 'polypeptide(L)'
;MSSESTTFKVIVIGGGPIGLTAAHALHLAGIDFVVLERRPEIFEDRGASLIVHPHTLRVLHQFGILDDLLPRGVELNHHLSFTADGQVFAEGHRYGLIREYHGHGPVAFHRAELLESMYNGLPEAAKEKILTDKKLTDLTTTRDGVTATCADGSVFHGSIVIGADGVYSKTRQLMRDLALKEDTTRAWDPVHPYTATYQLLFGSFPSPSPAGQGYDIQSKGKAIMYFSGPDRGWFFLYKRLPRPTSERTSYTQKDVDAVAEEFAEFPLTRTVKVKDVWPRMLGRD
;
A
#
# COMPACT_ATOMS: atom_id res chain seq x y z
N MET A 1 -9.85 48.00 1.29
CA MET A 1 -10.00 46.61 0.81
C MET A 1 -8.88 45.81 1.44
N SER A 2 -9.15 45.18 2.59
CA SER A 2 -8.21 44.23 3.18
C SER A 2 -8.09 43.04 2.23
N SER A 3 -6.90 42.78 1.72
CA SER A 3 -6.62 41.48 1.10
C SER A 3 -6.88 40.43 2.18
N GLU A 4 -7.96 39.67 2.07
CA GLU A 4 -8.07 38.42 2.80
C GLU A 4 -6.84 37.60 2.41
N SER A 5 -5.90 37.47 3.34
CA SER A 5 -4.79 36.54 3.24
C SER A 5 -5.43 35.17 3.06
N THR A 6 -5.49 34.66 1.84
CA THR A 6 -5.98 33.32 1.58
C THR A 6 -5.06 32.35 2.31
N THR A 7 -5.58 31.73 3.38
CA THR A 7 -4.83 30.75 4.16
C THR A 7 -4.37 29.63 3.24
N PHE A 8 -3.07 29.32 3.27
CA PHE A 8 -2.48 28.28 2.44
C PHE A 8 -3.19 26.95 2.67
N LYS A 9 -3.65 26.31 1.58
CA LYS A 9 -4.44 25.08 1.64
C LYS A 9 -3.93 24.00 0.67
N VAL A 10 -3.82 22.77 1.14
CA VAL A 10 -3.36 21.62 0.34
C VAL A 10 -4.52 20.72 -0.04
N ILE A 11 -4.67 20.39 -1.32
CA ILE A 11 -5.58 19.34 -1.77
C ILE A 11 -4.80 18.03 -1.90
N VAL A 12 -5.16 17.01 -1.15
CA VAL A 12 -4.56 15.67 -1.23
C VAL A 12 -5.52 14.74 -1.97
N ILE A 13 -5.07 14.14 -3.07
CA ILE A 13 -5.88 13.21 -3.86
C ILE A 13 -5.55 11.78 -3.47
N GLY A 14 -6.48 11.08 -2.82
CA GLY A 14 -6.37 9.71 -2.32
C GLY A 14 -6.22 9.64 -0.81
N GLY A 15 -7.06 8.82 -0.15
CA GLY A 15 -7.09 8.53 1.29
C GLY A 15 -6.46 7.19 1.66
N GLY A 16 -5.51 6.69 0.84
CA GLY A 16 -4.71 5.51 1.16
C GLY A 16 -3.58 5.80 2.18
N PRO A 17 -2.62 4.88 2.36
CA PRO A 17 -1.55 5.05 3.36
C PRO A 17 -0.79 6.36 3.19
N ILE A 18 -0.47 6.74 1.95
CA ILE A 18 0.27 7.97 1.65
C ILE A 18 -0.59 9.22 1.89
N GLY A 19 -1.89 9.17 1.59
CA GLY A 19 -2.82 10.26 1.84
C GLY A 19 -3.03 10.53 3.32
N LEU A 20 -3.19 9.48 4.12
CA LEU A 20 -3.28 9.58 5.58
C LEU A 20 -1.96 10.07 6.19
N THR A 21 -0.81 9.62 5.70
CA THR A 21 0.50 10.18 6.08
C THR A 21 0.57 11.68 5.81
N ALA A 22 0.11 12.13 4.64
CA ALA A 22 0.09 13.56 4.31
C ALA A 22 -0.85 14.33 5.25
N ALA A 23 -2.03 13.78 5.56
CA ALA A 23 -2.98 14.40 6.50
C ALA A 23 -2.36 14.60 7.89
N HIS A 24 -1.65 13.59 8.42
CA HIS A 24 -0.91 13.69 9.69
C HIS A 24 0.16 14.79 9.64
N ALA A 25 1.00 14.78 8.61
CA ALA A 25 2.08 15.76 8.46
C ALA A 25 1.54 17.20 8.33
N LEU A 26 0.48 17.41 7.55
CA LEU A 26 -0.16 18.71 7.34
C LEU A 26 -0.84 19.19 8.62
N HIS A 27 -1.54 18.29 9.32
CA HIS A 27 -2.17 18.60 10.61
C HIS A 27 -1.14 19.07 11.64
N LEU A 28 -0.06 18.32 11.84
CA LEU A 28 1.01 18.66 12.79
C LEU A 28 1.75 19.95 12.41
N ALA A 29 1.83 20.26 11.12
CA ALA A 29 2.39 21.51 10.63
C ALA A 29 1.43 22.71 10.74
N GLY A 30 0.18 22.51 11.16
CA GLY A 30 -0.84 23.56 11.21
C GLY A 30 -1.27 24.08 9.84
N ILE A 31 -1.09 23.28 8.78
CA ILE A 31 -1.43 23.64 7.40
C ILE A 31 -2.85 23.16 7.09
N ASP A 32 -3.69 24.01 6.50
CA ASP A 32 -5.04 23.58 6.10
C ASP A 32 -4.99 22.61 4.91
N PHE A 33 -5.90 21.64 4.90
CA PHE A 33 -5.94 20.63 3.86
C PHE A 33 -7.33 20.04 3.64
N VAL A 34 -7.48 19.32 2.54
CA VAL A 34 -8.59 18.40 2.30
C VAL A 34 -8.05 17.14 1.63
N VAL A 35 -8.51 15.96 2.07
CA VAL A 35 -8.19 14.69 1.42
C VAL A 35 -9.43 14.22 0.66
N LEU A 36 -9.26 13.90 -0.62
CA LEU A 36 -10.32 13.45 -1.52
C LEU A 36 -10.10 11.98 -1.86
N GLU A 37 -10.85 11.08 -1.22
CA GLU A 37 -10.82 9.64 -1.49
C GLU A 37 -11.95 9.24 -2.43
N ARG A 38 -11.61 8.47 -3.47
CA ARG A 38 -12.59 8.04 -4.49
C ARG A 38 -13.54 6.95 -4.01
N ARG A 39 -13.16 6.18 -2.99
CA ARG A 39 -13.96 5.09 -2.40
C ARG A 39 -14.96 5.63 -1.38
N PRO A 40 -16.04 4.88 -1.12
CA PRO A 40 -16.99 5.23 -0.06
C PRO A 40 -16.41 5.07 1.35
N GLU A 41 -15.41 4.20 1.52
CA GLU A 41 -14.76 3.92 2.80
C GLU A 41 -13.23 4.10 2.71
N ILE A 42 -12.61 4.58 3.80
CA ILE A 42 -11.16 4.82 3.89
C ILE A 42 -10.37 3.52 4.00
N PHE A 43 -10.89 2.58 4.79
CA PHE A 43 -10.31 1.27 4.98
C PHE A 43 -11.37 0.23 4.66
N GLU A 44 -10.98 -0.76 3.88
CA GLU A 44 -11.80 -1.92 3.56
C GLU A 44 -10.95 -3.15 3.91
N ASP A 45 -11.59 -4.22 4.39
CA ASP A 45 -10.93 -5.53 4.57
C ASP A 45 -10.70 -6.23 3.22
N ARG A 46 -10.02 -5.52 2.32
CA ARG A 46 -9.67 -5.94 0.96
C ARG A 46 -8.18 -5.66 0.75
N GLY A 47 -7.32 -6.57 1.21
CA GLY A 47 -5.88 -6.38 1.03
C GLY A 47 -5.01 -7.49 1.60
N ALA A 48 -3.75 -7.48 1.16
CA ALA A 48 -2.70 -8.31 1.72
C ALA A 48 -2.17 -7.73 3.04
N SER A 49 -1.21 -8.41 3.67
CA SER A 49 -0.42 -7.77 4.72
C SER A 49 0.46 -6.65 4.16
N LEU A 50 0.85 -5.72 5.03
CA LEU A 50 1.91 -4.75 4.79
C LEU A 50 3.02 -4.94 5.80
N ILE A 51 4.25 -4.97 5.32
CA ILE A 51 5.43 -5.00 6.19
C ILE A 51 5.95 -3.57 6.32
N VAL A 52 5.88 -3.03 7.52
CA VAL A 52 6.35 -1.67 7.83
C VAL A 52 7.71 -1.77 8.47
N HIS A 53 8.70 -1.18 7.81
CA HIS A 53 10.09 -1.18 8.27
C HIS A 53 10.36 -0.04 9.27
N PRO A 54 11.45 -0.10 10.05
CA PRO A 54 11.70 0.84 11.14
C PRO A 54 11.77 2.31 10.74
N HIS A 55 12.19 2.62 9.52
CA HIS A 55 12.20 4.00 9.02
C HIS A 55 10.80 4.59 8.95
N THR A 56 9.81 3.80 8.56
CA THR A 56 8.41 4.22 8.56
C THR A 56 7.84 4.23 9.98
N LEU A 57 8.19 3.26 10.83
CA LEU A 57 7.76 3.26 12.24
C LEU A 57 8.20 4.52 12.97
N ARG A 58 9.41 5.04 12.70
CA ARG A 58 9.87 6.34 13.25
C ARG A 58 8.99 7.51 12.83
N VAL A 59 8.48 7.53 11.61
CA VAL A 59 7.54 8.56 11.16
C VAL A 59 6.19 8.41 11.87
N LEU A 60 5.69 7.19 12.03
CA LEU A 60 4.45 6.92 12.78
C LEU A 60 4.58 7.29 14.27
N HIS A 61 5.79 7.16 14.84
CA HIS A 61 6.09 7.65 16.18
C HIS A 61 6.04 9.18 16.26
N GLN A 62 6.59 9.89 15.27
CA GLN A 62 6.47 11.36 15.18
C GLN A 62 5.02 11.82 15.02
N PHE A 63 4.17 11.00 14.43
CA PHE A 63 2.72 11.24 14.36
C PHE A 63 1.98 10.91 15.66
N GLY A 64 2.64 10.31 16.65
CA GLY A 64 2.04 9.96 17.93
C GLY A 64 1.12 8.73 17.88
N ILE A 65 1.17 7.95 16.81
CA ILE A 65 0.25 6.81 16.58
C ILE A 65 0.94 5.44 16.68
N LEU A 66 2.26 5.41 16.90
CA LEU A 66 3.02 4.15 16.88
C LEU A 66 2.61 3.23 18.03
N ASP A 67 2.46 3.76 19.24
CA ASP A 67 2.21 2.95 20.45
C ASP A 67 0.87 2.23 20.39
N ASP A 68 -0.17 2.89 19.85
CA ASP A 68 -1.49 2.29 19.63
C ASP A 68 -1.49 1.30 18.45
N LEU A 69 -0.61 1.52 17.48
CA LEU A 69 -0.52 0.70 16.28
C LEU A 69 0.24 -0.61 16.53
N LEU A 70 1.37 -0.57 17.25
CA LEU A 70 2.25 -1.73 17.44
C LEU A 70 1.54 -3.00 17.95
N PRO A 71 0.61 -2.94 18.93
CA PRO A 71 -0.12 -4.11 19.40
C PRO A 71 -0.99 -4.78 18.34
N ARG A 72 -1.35 -4.08 17.25
CA ARG A 72 -2.12 -4.62 16.12
C ARG A 72 -1.22 -5.31 15.08
N GLY A 73 0.09 -5.12 15.21
CA GLY A 73 1.09 -5.70 14.31
C GLY A 73 1.82 -6.86 14.94
N VAL A 74 2.62 -7.53 14.11
CA VAL A 74 3.48 -8.62 14.53
C VAL A 74 4.89 -8.33 14.08
N GLU A 75 5.79 -8.14 15.04
CA GLU A 75 7.19 -7.95 14.72
C GLU A 75 7.80 -9.26 14.22
N LEU A 76 8.43 -9.19 13.04
CA LEU A 76 9.16 -10.32 12.47
C LEU A 76 10.44 -10.54 13.27
N ASN A 77 10.74 -11.79 13.61
CA ASN A 77 11.87 -12.17 14.47
C ASN A 77 12.75 -13.27 13.87
N HIS A 78 12.24 -14.02 12.90
CA HIS A 78 12.96 -15.09 12.22
C HIS A 78 12.78 -15.01 10.71
N HIS A 79 13.88 -15.25 10.00
CA HIS A 79 13.90 -15.31 8.56
C HIS A 79 14.42 -16.66 8.06
N LEU A 80 13.79 -17.16 7.00
CA LEU A 80 14.22 -18.35 6.26
C LEU A 80 14.09 -18.09 4.76
N SER A 81 15.15 -18.35 4.00
CA SER A 81 15.12 -18.46 2.55
C SER A 81 15.60 -19.82 2.08
N PHE A 82 14.79 -20.42 1.22
CA PHE A 82 15.06 -21.74 0.68
C PHE A 82 14.48 -21.89 -0.72
N THR A 83 14.97 -22.86 -1.46
CA THR A 83 14.47 -23.18 -2.79
C THR A 83 13.21 -24.05 -2.70
N ALA A 84 12.43 -24.13 -3.77
CA ALA A 84 11.21 -24.95 -3.80
C ALA A 84 11.45 -26.46 -3.59
N ASP A 85 12.68 -26.95 -3.85
CA ASP A 85 13.13 -28.32 -3.55
C ASP A 85 13.73 -28.48 -2.14
N GLY A 86 13.72 -27.43 -1.32
CA GLY A 86 14.04 -27.49 0.11
C GLY A 86 15.48 -27.09 0.49
N GLN A 87 16.32 -26.66 -0.47
CA GLN A 87 17.67 -26.21 -0.17
C GLN A 87 17.63 -24.86 0.56
N VAL A 88 18.01 -24.85 1.84
CA VAL A 88 18.17 -23.62 2.61
C VAL A 88 19.45 -22.91 2.20
N PHE A 89 19.36 -21.61 1.90
CA PHE A 89 20.51 -20.78 1.55
C PHE A 89 20.65 -19.52 2.42
N ALA A 90 19.61 -19.16 3.19
CA ALA A 90 19.72 -18.17 4.25
C ALA A 90 18.75 -18.53 5.38
N GLU A 91 19.21 -18.46 6.62
CA GLU A 91 18.35 -18.59 7.80
C GLU A 91 18.98 -17.80 8.94
N GLY A 92 18.15 -17.12 9.72
CA GLY A 92 18.59 -16.59 11.00
C GLY A 92 17.96 -15.27 11.38
N HIS A 93 18.73 -14.50 12.14
CA HIS A 93 18.24 -13.41 12.96
C HIS A 93 18.31 -12.02 12.28
N ARG A 94 18.16 -11.96 10.94
CA ARG A 94 18.27 -10.68 10.21
C ARG A 94 17.30 -9.61 10.75
N TYR A 95 16.10 -10.02 11.16
CA TYR A 95 15.11 -9.10 11.71
C TYR A 95 15.48 -8.63 13.11
N GLY A 96 16.13 -9.46 13.91
CA GLY A 96 16.64 -9.05 15.21
C GLY A 96 17.82 -8.10 15.12
N LEU A 97 18.71 -8.26 14.14
CA LEU A 97 19.74 -7.25 13.85
C LEU A 97 19.13 -5.90 13.48
N ILE A 98 18.06 -5.91 12.67
CA ILE A 98 17.31 -4.68 12.34
C ILE A 98 16.73 -4.05 13.62
N ARG A 99 16.17 -4.85 14.52
CA ARG A 99 15.69 -4.38 15.83
C ARG A 99 16.80 -3.76 16.65
N GLU A 100 17.92 -4.45 16.80
CA GLU A 100 19.08 -3.99 17.58
C GLU A 100 19.57 -2.62 17.10
N TYR A 101 19.72 -2.43 15.78
CA TYR A 101 20.27 -1.20 15.23
C TYR A 101 19.24 -0.07 15.00
N HIS A 102 17.94 -0.38 15.02
CA HIS A 102 16.90 0.60 14.65
C HIS A 102 15.73 0.72 15.64
N GLY A 103 15.78 0.01 16.77
CA GLY A 103 14.77 0.03 17.83
C GLY A 103 13.60 -0.94 17.63
N HIS A 104 13.28 -1.28 16.37
CA HIS A 104 12.21 -2.20 15.99
C HIS A 104 12.66 -3.11 14.86
N GLY A 105 12.19 -4.35 14.84
CA GLY A 105 12.19 -5.18 13.63
C GLY A 105 11.13 -4.68 12.63
N PRO A 106 11.07 -5.25 11.41
CA PRO A 106 9.94 -5.03 10.52
C PRO A 106 8.66 -5.60 11.13
N VAL A 107 7.55 -4.86 11.03
CA VAL A 107 6.26 -5.26 11.62
C VAL A 107 5.27 -5.57 10.51
N ALA A 108 4.70 -6.77 10.54
CA ALA A 108 3.62 -7.19 9.66
C ALA A 108 2.28 -6.71 10.21
N PHE A 109 1.52 -5.99 9.40
CA PHE A 109 0.17 -5.55 9.72
C PHE A 109 -0.84 -6.11 8.73
N HIS A 110 -2.06 -6.36 9.20
CA HIS A 110 -3.19 -6.40 8.30
C HIS A 110 -3.41 -5.01 7.71
N ARG A 111 -3.49 -4.89 6.37
CA ARG A 111 -3.53 -3.57 5.72
C ARG A 111 -4.70 -2.70 6.19
N ALA A 112 -5.86 -3.31 6.38
CA ALA A 112 -7.05 -2.58 6.84
C ALA A 112 -6.85 -2.02 8.25
N GLU A 113 -6.26 -2.79 9.17
CA GLU A 113 -6.00 -2.37 10.55
C GLU A 113 -4.94 -1.26 10.62
N LEU A 114 -3.92 -1.32 9.76
CA LEU A 114 -2.93 -0.23 9.64
C LEU A 114 -3.61 1.06 9.20
N LEU A 115 -4.46 1.01 8.17
CA LEU A 115 -5.17 2.18 7.67
C LEU A 115 -6.18 2.72 8.67
N GLU A 116 -6.93 1.84 9.32
CA GLU A 116 -7.86 2.19 10.39
C GLU A 116 -7.13 2.91 11.53
N SER A 117 -5.98 2.40 11.97
CA SER A 117 -5.19 3.03 13.03
C SER A 117 -4.64 4.39 12.60
N MET A 118 -4.14 4.50 11.36
CA MET A 118 -3.69 5.78 10.82
C MET A 118 -4.82 6.81 10.73
N TYR A 119 -6.02 6.39 10.33
CA TYR A 119 -7.19 7.26 10.29
C TYR A 119 -7.64 7.66 11.70
N ASN A 120 -7.76 6.70 12.61
CA ASN A 120 -8.25 6.90 13.97
C ASN A 120 -7.31 7.77 14.82
N GLY A 121 -5.99 7.70 14.55
CA GLY A 121 -5.01 8.53 15.22
C GLY A 121 -5.01 10.00 14.81
N LEU A 122 -5.77 10.40 13.78
CA LEU A 122 -6.04 11.82 13.50
C LEU A 122 -7.07 12.37 14.51
N PRO A 123 -6.97 13.65 14.90
CA PRO A 123 -8.05 14.29 15.65
C PRO A 123 -9.30 14.48 14.79
N GLU A 124 -10.47 14.58 15.43
CA GLU A 124 -11.76 14.69 14.74
C GLU A 124 -11.80 15.83 13.72
N ALA A 125 -11.28 17.02 14.07
CA ALA A 125 -11.21 18.16 13.16
C ALA A 125 -10.34 17.92 11.91
N ALA A 126 -9.40 16.97 11.94
CA ALA A 126 -8.63 16.54 10.78
C ALA A 126 -9.36 15.44 9.99
N LYS A 127 -10.06 14.53 10.67
CA LYS A 127 -10.90 13.50 10.04
C LYS A 127 -12.03 14.09 9.22
N GLU A 128 -12.66 15.17 9.69
CA GLU A 128 -13.71 15.92 8.96
C GLU A 128 -13.23 16.46 7.60
N LYS A 129 -11.91 16.62 7.42
CA LYS A 129 -11.28 17.08 6.17
C LYS A 129 -10.99 15.94 5.20
N ILE A 130 -11.31 14.70 5.56
CA ILE A 130 -11.15 13.51 4.72
C ILE A 130 -12.52 13.16 4.15
N LEU A 131 -12.70 13.41 2.85
CA LEU A 131 -13.96 13.27 2.14
C LEU A 131 -13.92 12.04 1.23
N THR A 132 -14.84 11.11 1.45
CA THR A 132 -15.06 9.92 0.62
C THR A 132 -15.98 10.22 -0.57
N ASP A 133 -16.05 9.28 -1.52
CA ASP A 133 -16.78 9.43 -2.78
C ASP A 133 -16.35 10.66 -3.61
N LYS A 134 -15.09 11.10 -3.45
CA LYS A 134 -14.49 12.22 -4.17
C LYS A 134 -13.45 11.74 -5.17
N LYS A 135 -13.95 11.24 -6.29
CA LYS A 135 -13.12 10.79 -7.42
C LYS A 135 -12.69 11.99 -8.28
N LEU A 136 -11.41 12.35 -8.24
CA LEU A 136 -10.82 13.37 -9.12
C LEU A 136 -11.05 13.03 -10.61
N THR A 137 -11.51 14.01 -11.38
CA THR A 137 -11.67 13.91 -12.83
C THR A 137 -10.83 14.93 -13.58
N ASP A 138 -10.63 16.12 -13.01
CA ASP A 138 -9.91 17.23 -13.64
C ASP A 138 -9.13 18.10 -12.65
N LEU A 139 -8.05 18.72 -13.14
CA LEU A 139 -7.24 19.70 -12.42
C LEU A 139 -6.98 20.90 -13.31
N THR A 140 -7.29 22.09 -12.79
CA THR A 140 -6.91 23.36 -13.40
C THR A 140 -5.94 24.09 -12.48
N THR A 141 -4.81 24.52 -13.00
CA THR A 141 -3.77 25.25 -12.26
C THR A 141 -3.71 26.69 -12.74
N THR A 142 -3.60 27.63 -11.82
CA THR A 142 -3.29 29.04 -12.10
C THR A 142 -1.98 29.41 -11.41
N ARG A 143 -1.51 30.65 -11.59
CA ARG A 143 -0.35 31.17 -10.83
C ARG A 143 -0.59 31.16 -9.32
N ASP A 144 -1.85 31.28 -8.91
CA ASP A 144 -2.23 31.56 -7.52
C ASP A 144 -2.84 30.33 -6.81
N GLY A 145 -2.97 29.19 -7.50
CA GLY A 145 -3.46 27.96 -6.89
C GLY A 145 -3.90 26.88 -7.86
N VAL A 146 -4.69 25.95 -7.34
CA VAL A 146 -5.22 24.78 -8.03
C VAL A 146 -6.69 24.58 -7.72
N THR A 147 -7.44 24.14 -8.73
CA THR A 147 -8.83 23.73 -8.63
C THR A 147 -8.93 22.26 -9.01
N ALA A 148 -9.49 21.45 -8.11
CA ALA A 148 -9.75 20.03 -8.31
C ALA A 148 -11.25 19.80 -8.50
N THR A 149 -11.62 19.13 -9.59
CA THR A 149 -13.01 18.77 -9.90
C THR A 149 -13.21 17.27 -9.71
N CYS A 150 -14.27 16.91 -8.99
CA CYS A 150 -14.64 15.52 -8.74
C CYS A 150 -15.76 15.05 -9.68
N ALA A 151 -15.92 13.73 -9.79
CA ALA A 151 -16.90 13.08 -10.66
C ALA A 151 -18.36 13.40 -10.30
N ASP A 152 -18.63 13.75 -9.03
CA ASP A 152 -19.95 14.17 -8.54
C ASP A 152 -20.23 15.67 -8.82
N GLY A 153 -19.30 16.37 -9.49
CA GLY A 153 -19.39 17.80 -9.78
C GLY A 153 -18.90 18.70 -8.64
N SER A 154 -18.49 18.15 -7.49
CA SER A 154 -17.90 18.95 -6.43
C SER A 154 -16.54 19.52 -6.84
N VAL A 155 -16.26 20.73 -6.37
CA VAL A 155 -15.07 21.50 -6.73
C VAL A 155 -14.36 21.98 -5.47
N PHE A 156 -13.03 21.80 -5.44
CA PHE A 156 -12.18 22.18 -4.32
C PHE A 156 -11.07 23.12 -4.81
N HIS A 157 -10.86 24.20 -4.08
CA HIS A 157 -9.78 25.16 -4.33
C HIS A 157 -8.69 25.02 -3.27
N GLY A 158 -7.45 25.16 -3.69
CA GLY A 158 -6.28 25.13 -2.81
C GLY A 158 -5.09 25.84 -3.44
N SER A 159 -4.01 25.96 -2.66
CA SER A 159 -2.74 26.55 -3.08
C SER A 159 -1.89 25.54 -3.84
N ILE A 160 -1.90 24.27 -3.43
CA ILE A 160 -1.17 23.18 -4.08
C ILE A 160 -1.99 21.88 -4.07
N VAL A 161 -1.60 20.92 -4.92
CA VAL A 161 -2.16 19.57 -4.97
C VAL A 161 -1.06 18.53 -4.71
N ILE A 162 -1.37 17.52 -3.92
CA ILE A 162 -0.53 16.33 -3.69
C ILE A 162 -1.25 15.12 -4.27
N GLY A 163 -0.65 14.47 -5.26
CA GLY A 163 -1.15 13.21 -5.83
C GLY A 163 -0.73 12.01 -4.97
N ALA A 164 -1.66 11.44 -4.21
CA ALA A 164 -1.49 10.23 -3.40
C ALA A 164 -2.43 9.09 -3.85
N ASP A 165 -2.86 9.12 -5.11
CA ASP A 165 -3.91 8.29 -5.74
C ASP A 165 -3.40 7.00 -6.39
N GLY A 166 -2.21 6.56 -5.97
CA GLY A 166 -1.66 5.22 -6.24
C GLY A 166 -1.08 5.02 -7.65
N VAL A 167 -0.81 3.76 -7.99
CA VAL A 167 -0.07 3.38 -9.21
C VAL A 167 -0.75 3.83 -10.51
N TYR A 168 -2.10 3.92 -10.50
CA TYR A 168 -2.91 4.40 -11.61
C TYR A 168 -3.35 5.86 -11.45
N SER A 169 -2.52 6.67 -10.80
CA SER A 169 -2.74 8.08 -10.48
C SER A 169 -3.36 8.87 -11.65
N LYS A 170 -4.55 9.43 -11.41
CA LYS A 170 -5.18 10.40 -12.31
C LYS A 170 -4.48 11.74 -12.20
N THR A 171 -4.00 12.09 -11.01
CA THR A 171 -3.19 13.30 -10.77
C THR A 171 -1.97 13.34 -11.68
N ARG A 172 -1.18 12.24 -11.75
CA ARG A 172 -0.01 12.15 -12.63
C ARG A 172 -0.37 12.34 -14.10
N GLN A 173 -1.48 11.78 -14.57
CA GLN A 173 -1.94 11.94 -15.96
C GLN A 173 -2.30 13.40 -16.25
N LEU A 174 -3.08 14.04 -15.38
CA LEU A 174 -3.49 15.43 -15.54
C LEU A 174 -2.29 16.38 -15.50
N MET A 175 -1.33 16.18 -14.60
CA MET A 175 -0.11 16.97 -14.55
C MET A 175 0.73 16.83 -15.84
N ARG A 176 0.80 15.62 -16.41
CA ARG A 176 1.44 15.38 -17.69
C ARG A 176 0.72 16.10 -18.83
N ASP A 177 -0.61 16.06 -18.86
CA ASP A 177 -1.41 16.71 -19.89
C ASP A 177 -1.28 18.24 -19.82
N LEU A 178 -1.25 18.81 -18.62
CA LEU A 178 -0.99 20.24 -18.41
C LEU A 178 0.40 20.63 -18.93
N ALA A 179 1.42 19.85 -18.59
CA ALA A 179 2.78 20.14 -19.03
C ALA A 179 2.97 20.03 -20.55
N LEU A 180 2.33 19.06 -21.20
CA LEU A 180 2.36 18.93 -22.67
C LEU A 180 1.59 20.04 -23.40
N LYS A 181 0.56 20.61 -22.76
CA LYS A 181 -0.12 21.80 -23.30
C LYS A 181 0.75 23.05 -23.23
N GLU A 182 1.60 23.16 -22.22
CA GLU A 182 2.55 24.27 -22.06
C GLU A 182 3.74 24.15 -23.02
N ASP A 183 4.31 22.96 -23.15
CA ASP A 183 5.41 22.67 -24.08
C ASP A 183 5.30 21.25 -24.64
N THR A 184 4.90 21.16 -25.91
CA THR A 184 4.71 19.88 -26.63
C THR A 184 6.02 19.17 -26.95
N THR A 185 7.17 19.83 -26.82
CA THR A 185 8.49 19.27 -27.15
C THR A 185 9.20 18.66 -25.95
N ARG A 186 8.67 18.90 -24.74
CA ARG A 186 9.28 18.46 -23.50
C ARG A 186 9.25 16.94 -23.37
N ALA A 187 10.39 16.36 -23.02
CA ALA A 187 10.49 14.93 -22.74
C ALA A 187 9.79 14.62 -21.40
N TRP A 188 8.83 13.69 -21.44
CA TRP A 188 8.05 13.27 -20.28
C TRP A 188 7.97 11.75 -20.21
N ASP A 189 7.75 11.24 -19.01
CA ASP A 189 7.51 9.82 -18.80
C ASP A 189 6.31 9.33 -19.65
N PRO A 190 6.35 8.06 -20.11
CA PRO A 190 5.19 7.43 -20.74
C PRO A 190 3.96 7.50 -19.84
N VAL A 191 2.77 7.56 -20.43
CA VAL A 191 1.48 7.55 -19.69
C VAL A 191 1.37 6.33 -18.77
N HIS A 192 1.95 5.21 -19.22
CA HIS A 192 2.06 3.97 -18.46
C HIS A 192 3.54 3.64 -18.25
N PRO A 193 4.22 4.31 -17.30
CA PRO A 193 5.68 4.22 -17.16
C PRO A 193 6.12 2.92 -16.48
N TYR A 194 5.19 2.16 -15.90
CA TYR A 194 5.49 0.95 -15.15
C TYR A 194 5.18 -0.30 -15.98
N THR A 195 6.16 -1.18 -16.07
CA THR A 195 6.01 -2.51 -16.71
C THR A 195 6.07 -3.60 -15.65
N ALA A 196 5.10 -4.49 -15.65
CA ALA A 196 5.08 -5.70 -14.84
C ALA A 196 5.80 -6.84 -15.55
N THR A 197 6.67 -7.54 -14.83
CA THR A 197 7.38 -8.75 -15.30
C THR A 197 6.95 -10.02 -14.56
N TYR A 198 6.19 -9.84 -13.47
CA TYR A 198 5.61 -10.90 -12.65
C TYR A 198 4.14 -10.56 -12.38
N GLN A 199 3.32 -11.60 -12.27
CA GLN A 199 2.01 -11.53 -11.64
C GLN A 199 2.10 -12.02 -10.19
N LEU A 200 1.21 -11.51 -9.35
CA LEU A 200 1.16 -11.82 -7.93
C LEU A 200 -0.25 -12.31 -7.58
N LEU A 201 -0.34 -13.50 -6.98
CA LEU A 201 -1.49 -13.94 -6.22
C LEU A 201 -1.15 -13.88 -4.73
N PHE A 202 -1.89 -13.10 -3.95
CA PHE A 202 -1.72 -13.06 -2.50
C PHE A 202 -2.96 -13.63 -1.82
N GLY A 203 -2.81 -13.97 -0.55
CA GLY A 203 -3.97 -14.25 0.28
C GLY A 203 -3.61 -14.50 1.73
N SER A 204 -4.64 -14.70 2.54
CA SER A 204 -4.50 -14.90 3.98
C SER A 204 -5.31 -16.09 4.48
N PHE A 205 -4.88 -16.69 5.57
CA PHE A 205 -5.40 -17.96 6.12
C PHE A 205 -5.03 -18.05 7.61
N PRO A 206 -5.67 -18.93 8.41
CA PRO A 206 -5.24 -19.19 9.77
C PRO A 206 -3.75 -19.60 9.81
N SER A 207 -2.95 -18.93 10.65
CA SER A 207 -1.49 -19.12 10.64
C SER A 207 -1.10 -20.56 11.01
N PRO A 208 -0.32 -21.28 10.18
CA PRO A 208 0.21 -22.60 10.53
C PRO A 208 1.54 -22.54 11.28
N SER A 209 2.09 -21.35 11.55
CA SER A 209 3.42 -21.15 12.13
C SER A 209 3.34 -20.26 13.38
N PRO A 210 4.34 -20.31 14.28
CA PRO A 210 4.51 -19.30 15.32
C PRO A 210 4.50 -17.88 14.73
N ALA A 211 4.10 -16.88 15.50
CA ALA A 211 4.10 -15.50 15.04
C ALA A 211 5.53 -14.99 14.73
N GLY A 212 5.65 -14.07 13.77
CA GLY A 212 6.89 -13.35 13.48
C GLY A 212 7.85 -14.07 12.53
N GLN A 213 7.39 -15.12 11.82
CA GLN A 213 8.18 -15.74 10.76
C GLN A 213 8.00 -14.97 9.44
N GLY A 214 9.10 -14.70 8.74
CA GLY A 214 9.11 -14.21 7.37
C GLY A 214 9.95 -15.12 6.48
N TYR A 215 9.36 -15.78 5.49
CA TYR A 215 10.03 -16.74 4.63
C TYR A 215 10.00 -16.32 3.17
N ASP A 216 11.10 -16.58 2.45
CA ASP A 216 11.22 -16.36 1.02
C ASP A 216 11.57 -17.68 0.32
N ILE A 217 10.67 -18.19 -0.54
CA ILE A 217 10.88 -19.41 -1.30
C ILE A 217 11.20 -19.07 -2.75
N GLN A 218 12.27 -19.64 -3.30
CA GLN A 218 12.72 -19.33 -4.65
C GLN A 218 12.66 -20.53 -5.59
N SER A 219 12.27 -20.27 -6.84
CA SER A 219 12.33 -21.22 -7.95
C SER A 219 12.47 -20.46 -9.27
N LYS A 220 12.80 -21.16 -10.35
CA LYS A 220 13.00 -20.53 -11.66
C LYS A 220 11.67 -19.92 -12.15
N GLY A 221 11.62 -18.60 -12.21
CA GLY A 221 10.43 -17.86 -12.65
C GLY A 221 9.26 -17.87 -11.67
N LYS A 222 9.47 -18.35 -10.43
CA LYS A 222 8.47 -18.36 -9.37
C LYS A 222 9.11 -18.00 -8.04
N ALA A 223 8.41 -17.24 -7.21
CA ALA A 223 8.83 -16.99 -5.84
C ALA A 223 7.62 -16.96 -4.92
N ILE A 224 7.84 -17.23 -3.64
CA ILE A 224 6.82 -17.07 -2.61
C ILE A 224 7.39 -16.23 -1.49
N MET A 225 6.65 -15.24 -1.03
CA MET A 225 6.87 -14.69 0.31
C MET A 225 5.78 -15.20 1.24
N TYR A 226 6.16 -15.56 2.46
CA TYR A 226 5.24 -15.99 3.51
C TYR A 226 5.53 -15.20 4.78
N PHE A 227 4.47 -14.73 5.44
CA PHE A 227 4.56 -14.09 6.75
C PHE A 227 3.54 -14.72 7.71
N SER A 228 3.87 -14.74 9.00
CA SER A 228 3.00 -15.27 10.04
C SER A 228 2.74 -14.25 11.14
N GLY A 229 1.47 -14.04 11.44
CA GLY A 229 0.98 -13.43 12.66
C GLY A 229 0.51 -14.49 13.67
N PRO A 230 -0.03 -14.05 14.83
CA PRO A 230 -0.55 -14.96 15.86
C PRO A 230 -1.70 -15.80 15.32
N ASP A 231 -2.65 -15.18 14.63
CA ASP A 231 -3.86 -15.86 14.13
C ASP A 231 -3.86 -16.02 12.62
N ARG A 232 -3.18 -15.14 11.88
CA ARG A 232 -3.25 -15.05 10.41
C ARG A 232 -1.88 -15.21 9.77
N GLY A 233 -1.79 -16.06 8.76
CA GLY A 233 -0.66 -16.14 7.83
C GLY A 233 -1.01 -15.46 6.51
N TRP A 234 0.02 -15.02 5.79
CA TRP A 234 -0.10 -14.44 4.46
C TRP A 234 0.91 -15.08 3.52
N PHE A 235 0.49 -15.35 2.28
CA PHE A 235 1.43 -15.67 1.21
C PHE A 235 1.32 -14.65 0.07
N PHE A 236 2.38 -14.61 -0.73
CA PHE A 236 2.49 -13.85 -1.96
C PHE A 236 3.17 -14.75 -3.00
N LEU A 237 2.40 -15.30 -3.93
CA LEU A 237 2.85 -16.18 -5.01
C LEU A 237 3.18 -15.34 -6.24
N TYR A 238 4.46 -15.22 -6.54
CA TYR A 238 4.97 -14.49 -7.69
C TYR A 238 5.23 -15.45 -8.84
N LYS A 239 4.63 -15.21 -10.00
CA LYS A 239 4.85 -15.97 -11.22
C LYS A 239 5.34 -15.05 -12.33
N ARG A 240 6.43 -15.40 -12.99
CA ARG A 240 6.98 -14.62 -14.11
C ARG A 240 5.98 -14.61 -15.27
N LEU A 241 5.75 -13.44 -15.83
CA LEU A 241 4.92 -13.29 -17.04
C LEU A 241 5.71 -13.77 -18.28
N PRO A 242 5.03 -14.33 -19.30
CA PRO A 242 5.69 -14.73 -20.55
C PRO A 242 6.42 -13.58 -21.24
N ARG A 243 5.88 -12.37 -21.13
CA ARG A 243 6.48 -11.12 -21.61
C ARG A 243 6.17 -9.98 -20.63
N PRO A 244 7.05 -8.97 -20.50
CA PRO A 244 6.72 -7.75 -19.76
C PRO A 244 5.47 -7.06 -20.35
N THR A 245 4.65 -6.46 -19.50
CA THR A 245 3.44 -5.73 -19.93
C THR A 245 3.16 -4.50 -19.06
N SER A 246 2.64 -3.45 -19.67
CA SER A 246 2.04 -2.29 -18.99
C SER A 246 0.51 -2.35 -19.01
N GLU A 247 -0.06 -3.36 -19.67
CA GLU A 247 -1.52 -3.54 -19.76
C GLU A 247 -2.10 -3.95 -18.42
N ARG A 248 -3.26 -3.39 -18.11
CA ARG A 248 -4.01 -3.77 -16.92
C ARG A 248 -4.85 -5.01 -17.24
N THR A 249 -4.62 -6.08 -16.48
CA THR A 249 -5.40 -7.30 -16.56
C THR A 249 -6.24 -7.46 -15.30
N SER A 250 -7.52 -7.76 -15.48
CA SER A 250 -8.38 -8.25 -14.39
C SER A 250 -8.30 -9.78 -14.38
N TYR A 251 -8.08 -10.37 -13.21
CA TYR A 251 -8.02 -11.82 -13.05
C TYR A 251 -9.40 -12.37 -12.68
N THR A 252 -9.81 -13.42 -13.37
CA THR A 252 -11.02 -14.19 -13.05
C THR A 252 -10.73 -15.19 -11.93
N GLN A 253 -11.77 -15.74 -11.30
CA GLN A 253 -11.59 -16.83 -10.33
C GLN A 253 -10.84 -18.02 -10.93
N LYS A 254 -11.09 -18.33 -12.21
CA LYS A 254 -10.36 -19.37 -12.94
C LYS A 254 -8.85 -19.08 -13.04
N ASP A 255 -8.46 -17.82 -13.21
CA ASP A 255 -7.05 -17.43 -13.24
C ASP A 255 -6.41 -17.59 -11.85
N VAL A 256 -7.15 -17.25 -10.80
CA VAL A 256 -6.72 -17.45 -9.40
C VAL A 256 -6.50 -18.94 -9.12
N ASP A 257 -7.47 -19.79 -9.47
CA ASP A 257 -7.40 -21.23 -9.26
C ASP A 257 -6.25 -21.86 -10.06
N ALA A 258 -6.02 -21.40 -11.30
CA ALA A 258 -4.91 -21.88 -12.12
C ALA A 258 -3.54 -21.57 -11.51
N VAL A 259 -3.37 -20.38 -10.92
CA VAL A 259 -2.12 -20.03 -10.19
C VAL A 259 -2.01 -20.86 -8.92
N ALA A 260 -3.10 -21.06 -8.18
CA ALA A 260 -3.09 -21.85 -6.97
C ALA A 260 -2.70 -23.31 -7.22
N GLU A 261 -3.26 -23.93 -8.26
CA GLU A 261 -2.93 -25.30 -8.68
C GLU A 261 -1.46 -25.41 -9.08
N GLU A 262 -0.96 -24.44 -9.84
CA GLU A 262 0.45 -24.41 -10.27
C GLU A 262 1.45 -24.28 -9.10
N PHE A 263 1.02 -23.70 -7.99
CA PHE A 263 1.80 -23.56 -6.76
C PHE A 263 1.45 -24.61 -5.70
N ALA A 264 0.49 -25.50 -5.95
CA ALA A 264 -0.09 -26.40 -4.93
C ALA A 264 0.96 -27.18 -4.14
N GLU A 265 1.98 -27.71 -4.82
CA GLU A 265 3.05 -28.50 -4.21
C GLU A 265 4.23 -27.67 -3.68
N PHE A 266 4.24 -26.35 -3.91
CA PHE A 266 5.31 -25.49 -3.42
C PHE A 266 5.23 -25.35 -1.89
N PRO A 267 6.39 -25.32 -1.21
CA PRO A 267 6.42 -25.11 0.22
C PRO A 267 6.10 -23.65 0.59
N LEU A 268 5.29 -23.48 1.63
CA LEU A 268 5.15 -22.22 2.38
C LEU A 268 6.07 -22.21 3.60
N THR A 269 6.24 -23.36 4.22
CA THR A 269 7.16 -23.63 5.33
C THR A 269 7.91 -24.94 5.05
N ARG A 270 8.73 -25.39 5.99
CA ARG A 270 9.38 -26.71 5.89
C ARG A 270 8.39 -27.88 5.86
N THR A 271 7.19 -27.70 6.38
CA THR A 271 6.21 -28.78 6.59
C THR A 271 4.85 -28.51 5.95
N VAL A 272 4.60 -27.30 5.46
CA VAL A 272 3.31 -26.86 4.91
C VAL A 272 3.49 -26.40 3.47
N LYS A 273 2.60 -26.85 2.60
CA LYS A 273 2.51 -26.46 1.19
C LYS A 273 1.33 -25.52 0.94
N VAL A 274 1.31 -24.89 -0.23
CA VAL A 274 0.21 -23.99 -0.64
C VAL A 274 -1.14 -24.71 -0.64
N LYS A 275 -1.20 -25.95 -1.12
CA LYS A 275 -2.45 -26.73 -1.14
C LYS A 275 -3.05 -26.99 0.24
N ASP A 276 -2.22 -27.04 1.29
CA ASP A 276 -2.66 -27.39 2.64
C ASP A 276 -3.43 -26.25 3.30
N VAL A 277 -3.14 -25.00 2.90
CA VAL A 277 -3.80 -23.78 3.39
C VAL A 277 -4.91 -23.30 2.47
N TRP A 278 -4.90 -23.69 1.20
CA TRP A 278 -5.87 -23.26 0.19
C TRP A 278 -7.34 -23.49 0.60
N PRO A 279 -7.74 -24.60 1.24
CA PRO A 279 -9.12 -24.78 1.70
C PRO A 279 -9.55 -23.81 2.83
N ARG A 280 -8.61 -23.11 3.47
CA ARG A 280 -8.82 -22.28 4.67
C ARG A 280 -8.57 -20.79 4.40
N MET A 281 -8.55 -20.38 3.14
CA MET A 281 -8.34 -18.98 2.77
C MET A 281 -9.46 -18.10 3.34
N LEU A 282 -9.07 -16.97 3.93
CA LEU A 282 -9.97 -15.94 4.43
C LEU A 282 -10.29 -14.95 3.30
N GLY A 283 -11.53 -14.42 3.29
CA GLY A 283 -11.96 -13.38 2.33
C GLY A 283 -12.11 -13.88 0.89
N ARG A 284 -12.69 -15.08 0.70
CA ARG A 284 -13.03 -15.65 -0.62
C ARG A 284 -14.35 -15.16 -1.22
N ASP A 285 -14.99 -14.18 -0.59
CA ASP A 285 -16.27 -13.62 -1.03
C ASP A 285 -16.11 -12.56 -2.12
#